data_AF-A0A229SLQ3-F1
#
_entry.id   AF-A0A229SLQ3-F1
#
_cell.length_a   1.000
_cell.length_b   1.000
_cell.length_c   1.000
_cell.angle_alpha   90.00
_cell.angle_beta   90.00
_cell.angle_gamma   90.00
#
_symmetry.space_group_name_H-M   'P 1'
#
loop_
_entity.id
_entity.type
_entity.pdbx_description
1 polymer ?
#
loop_
_entity_poly.entity_id
_entity_poly.type
_entity_poly.pdbx_seq_one_letter_code
_entity_poly.pdbx_strand_id
1 'polypeptide(L)'
;VGTAAQVDTTTLRKHLAVSLPEYMVPSAFVPLDALPSTPSGKVDRGALPAVEITGGGGGAARTPLEKVLCGLFADVLGVAEVGVDDNFFHLGGHSLLAVQLSSRVRARLGFDVPASAVFDSPTVSALGERLATTDAAHAALTRRDRPAEIPLSYAQTRLWFLNRLDPASPAYNIPLVLDLSGSLDLTALRAALADVVGRHEVLRTIYPEVEGVVRQLVLPADQAVPPLPVVAVEPADLDEAVWAAARDGFDLTTDLSLRTWVFRTDAERHVLVLVLHHIAGDGWSVRPLTDDLATAYAARLAGIGPQWTQLPVDYADYTLWQRERLGDETDPTSPLSRQLRHWESILRDLPDPSGLPGDRSLAGPDDSGATVELNLDGDLRERLSDLAGD
;
A
#
# COMPACT_ATOMS: atom_id res chain seq x y z
N VAL A 1 -13.60 -26.32 42.59
CA VAL A 1 -12.45 -25.63 43.21
C VAL A 1 -11.26 -26.57 43.17
N GLY A 2 -10.40 -26.38 42.19
CA GLY A 2 -9.11 -27.03 42.03
C GLY A 2 -8.26 -26.08 41.20
N THR A 3 -7.22 -25.52 41.80
CA THR A 3 -6.35 -24.50 41.23
C THR A 3 -5.65 -25.03 39.98
N ALA A 4 -5.96 -24.46 38.82
CA ALA A 4 -5.11 -24.58 37.64
C ALA A 4 -3.68 -24.22 38.07
N ALA A 5 -2.73 -25.13 37.84
CA ALA A 5 -1.33 -24.84 38.06
C ALA A 5 -1.01 -23.55 37.29
N GLN A 6 -0.42 -22.58 37.97
CA GLN A 6 -0.14 -21.26 37.39
C GLN A 6 0.88 -21.45 36.27
N VAL A 7 0.40 -21.64 35.05
CA VAL A 7 1.23 -21.79 33.87
C VAL A 7 2.01 -20.49 33.73
N ASP A 8 3.34 -20.59 33.78
CA ASP A 8 4.19 -19.42 33.59
C ASP A 8 4.19 -19.02 32.12
N THR A 9 3.25 -18.15 31.78
CA THR A 9 3.06 -17.59 30.45
C THR A 9 4.30 -16.83 29.97
N THR A 10 5.14 -16.33 30.89
CA THR A 10 6.42 -15.68 30.55
C THR A 10 7.42 -16.68 30.01
N THR A 11 7.51 -17.85 30.63
CA THR A 11 8.40 -18.94 30.17
C THR A 11 7.93 -19.51 28.84
N LEU A 12 6.62 -19.70 28.65
CA LEU A 12 6.05 -20.11 27.36
C LEU A 12 6.34 -19.11 26.25
N ARG A 13 6.13 -17.82 26.51
CA ARG A 13 6.44 -16.75 25.56
C ARG A 13 7.92 -16.76 25.16
N LYS A 14 8.83 -16.85 26.15
CA LYS A 14 10.27 -16.94 25.89
C LYS A 14 10.66 -18.15 25.07
N HIS A 15 9.98 -19.28 25.28
CA HIS A 15 10.24 -20.50 24.51
C HIS A 15 9.81 -20.34 23.04
N LEU A 16 8.63 -19.79 22.80
CA LEU A 16 8.10 -19.53 21.46
C LEU A 16 8.96 -18.52 20.70
N ALA A 17 9.41 -17.44 21.34
CA ALA A 17 10.29 -16.43 20.73
C ALA A 17 11.67 -16.96 20.29
N VAL A 18 12.09 -18.17 20.70
CA VAL A 18 13.33 -18.80 20.20
C VAL A 18 13.16 -19.36 18.80
N SER A 19 11.95 -19.80 18.45
CA SER A 19 11.67 -20.53 17.21
C SER A 19 10.81 -19.73 16.23
N LEU A 20 10.26 -18.61 16.70
CA LEU A 20 9.30 -17.79 15.97
C LEU A 20 9.72 -16.33 15.94
N PRO A 21 9.45 -15.63 14.85
CA PRO A 21 9.44 -14.17 14.85
C PRO A 21 8.49 -13.60 15.92
N GLU A 22 8.83 -12.46 16.52
CA GLU A 22 8.08 -11.82 17.61
C GLU A 22 6.59 -11.61 17.28
N TYR A 23 6.26 -11.31 16.02
CA TYR A 23 4.88 -11.10 15.56
C TYR A 23 4.04 -12.39 15.49
N MET A 24 4.68 -13.56 15.57
CA MET A 24 4.04 -14.87 15.62
C MET A 24 3.92 -15.39 17.06
N VAL A 25 4.24 -14.58 18.08
CA VAL A 25 4.11 -15.00 19.47
C VAL A 25 2.75 -14.53 20.02
N PRO A 26 1.87 -15.43 20.51
CA PRO A 26 0.52 -15.06 20.94
C PRO A 26 0.46 -13.91 21.93
N SER A 27 -0.43 -12.94 21.69
CA SER A 27 -0.65 -11.79 22.56
C SER A 27 -1.07 -12.20 23.98
N ALA A 28 -1.87 -13.27 24.10
CA ALA A 28 -2.35 -13.79 25.38
C ALA A 28 -2.28 -15.31 25.45
N PHE A 29 -2.00 -15.82 26.65
CA PHE A 29 -2.06 -17.25 26.95
C PHE A 29 -3.14 -17.45 28.01
N VAL A 30 -4.22 -18.16 27.64
CA VAL A 30 -5.35 -18.45 28.54
C VAL A 30 -5.23 -19.90 29.00
N PRO A 31 -4.89 -20.17 30.26
CA PRO A 31 -4.91 -21.54 30.77
C PRO A 31 -6.35 -22.05 30.84
N LEU A 32 -6.59 -23.20 30.24
CA LEU A 32 -7.87 -23.90 30.26
C LEU A 32 -7.66 -25.32 30.80
N ASP A 33 -8.55 -25.79 31.66
CA ASP A 33 -8.51 -27.17 32.15
C ASP A 33 -8.79 -28.19 31.03
N ALA A 34 -9.62 -27.80 30.05
CA ALA A 34 -9.90 -28.54 28.83
C ALA A 34 -10.37 -27.59 27.72
N LEU A 35 -10.10 -27.93 26.45
CA LEU A 35 -10.67 -27.21 25.32
C LEU A 35 -12.18 -27.49 25.26
N PRO A 36 -13.05 -26.47 25.19
CA PRO A 36 -14.47 -26.68 24.99
C PRO A 36 -14.69 -27.35 23.64
N SER A 37 -15.58 -28.33 23.59
CA SER A 37 -15.84 -29.11 22.36
C SER A 37 -17.30 -29.05 21.97
N THR A 38 -17.55 -28.96 20.66
CA THR A 38 -18.88 -29.12 20.08
C THR A 38 -19.35 -30.58 20.21
N PRO A 39 -20.66 -30.88 20.02
CA PRO A 39 -21.16 -32.25 19.98
C PRO A 39 -20.51 -33.15 18.90
N SER A 40 -19.86 -32.55 17.88
CA SER A 40 -19.10 -33.27 16.85
C SER A 40 -17.63 -33.54 17.22
N GLY A 41 -17.19 -33.13 18.42
CA GLY A 41 -15.83 -33.32 18.90
C GLY A 41 -14.81 -32.30 18.38
N LYS A 42 -15.22 -31.26 17.64
CA LYS A 42 -14.37 -30.12 17.26
C LYS A 42 -14.27 -29.14 18.43
N VAL A 43 -13.21 -28.33 18.48
CA VAL A 43 -13.10 -27.24 19.47
C VAL A 43 -14.21 -26.21 19.22
N ASP A 44 -14.95 -25.86 20.26
CA ASP A 44 -15.98 -24.81 20.23
C ASP A 44 -15.34 -23.45 20.51
N ARG A 45 -14.94 -22.75 19.44
CA ARG A 45 -14.30 -21.43 19.55
C ARG A 45 -15.23 -20.36 20.15
N GLY A 46 -16.55 -20.50 19.99
CA GLY A 46 -17.51 -19.56 20.58
C GLY A 46 -17.65 -19.68 22.09
N ALA A 47 -17.22 -20.83 22.65
CA ALA A 47 -17.21 -21.10 24.07
C ALA A 47 -15.85 -20.79 24.74
N LEU A 48 -14.84 -20.34 23.97
CA LEU A 48 -13.57 -19.90 24.54
C LEU A 48 -13.75 -18.58 25.32
N PRO A 49 -13.04 -18.37 26.44
CA PRO A 49 -13.10 -17.12 27.17
C PRO A 49 -12.66 -15.94 26.29
N ALA A 50 -13.38 -14.83 26.36
CA ALA A 50 -12.95 -13.59 25.72
C ALA A 50 -11.62 -13.12 26.33
N VAL A 51 -10.67 -12.76 25.47
CA VAL A 51 -9.40 -12.17 25.86
C VAL A 51 -9.50 -10.66 25.69
N GLU A 52 -9.50 -9.92 26.79
CA GLU A 52 -9.30 -8.47 26.75
C GLU A 52 -7.80 -8.17 26.71
N ILE A 53 -7.32 -7.74 25.55
CA ILE A 53 -5.96 -7.21 25.41
C ILE A 53 -5.96 -5.82 26.04
N THR A 54 -5.52 -5.73 27.30
CA THR A 54 -5.35 -4.47 28.01
C THR A 54 -3.89 -4.02 27.86
N GLY A 55 -3.68 -2.83 27.30
CA GLY A 55 -2.39 -2.15 27.33
C GLY A 55 -2.18 -1.41 28.66
N GLY A 56 -0.96 -0.94 28.91
CA GLY A 56 -0.59 -0.18 30.11
C GLY A 56 0.18 -0.97 31.18
N GLY A 57 0.50 -2.25 30.93
CA GLY A 57 1.24 -3.11 31.87
C GLY A 57 2.74 -2.83 31.90
N GLY A 58 3.31 -2.35 30.79
CA GLY A 58 4.75 -2.07 30.60
C GLY A 58 5.29 -0.81 31.27
N GLY A 59 4.64 -0.31 32.33
CA GLY A 59 5.12 0.84 33.10
C GLY A 59 4.86 2.21 32.46
N ALA A 60 4.99 3.27 33.26
CA ALA A 60 4.69 4.64 32.84
C ALA A 60 5.83 5.29 32.04
N ALA A 61 5.47 6.24 31.17
CA ALA A 61 6.42 7.08 30.44
C ALA A 61 7.38 7.82 31.39
N ARG A 62 8.69 7.65 31.15
CA ARG A 62 9.78 8.23 31.94
C ARG A 62 10.29 9.52 31.30
N THR A 63 10.13 9.67 29.99
CA THR A 63 10.55 10.85 29.22
C THR A 63 9.39 11.51 28.46
N PRO A 64 9.51 12.81 28.10
CA PRO A 64 8.54 13.47 27.23
C PRO A 64 8.36 12.78 25.87
N LEU A 65 9.45 12.23 25.31
CA LEU A 65 9.43 11.48 24.05
C LEU A 65 8.61 10.20 24.19
N GLU A 66 8.90 9.39 25.23
CA GLU A 66 8.12 8.18 25.54
C GLU A 66 6.63 8.51 25.74
N LYS A 67 6.30 9.63 26.39
CA LYS A 67 4.89 10.03 26.60
C LYS A 67 4.16 10.28 25.28
N VAL A 68 4.82 10.91 24.30
CA VAL A 68 4.23 11.11 22.98
C VAL A 68 4.12 9.79 22.21
N LEU A 69 5.16 8.95 22.30
CA LEU A 69 5.16 7.63 21.65
C LEU A 69 4.08 6.69 22.20
N CYS A 70 3.89 6.64 23.53
CA CYS A 70 2.78 5.90 24.16
C CYS A 70 1.42 6.32 23.57
N GLY A 71 1.19 7.63 23.42
CA GLY A 71 -0.04 8.14 22.81
C GLY A 71 -0.17 7.72 21.33
N LEU A 72 0.92 7.80 20.56
CA LEU A 72 0.91 7.39 19.15
C LEU A 72 0.68 5.88 18.98
N PHE A 73 1.24 5.05 19.85
CA PHE A 73 0.99 3.60 19.86
C PHE A 73 -0.48 3.32 20.18
N ALA A 74 -1.02 3.93 21.24
CA ALA A 74 -2.43 3.79 21.61
C ALA A 74 -3.37 4.18 20.48
N ASP A 75 -3.13 5.33 19.84
CA ASP A 75 -3.95 5.84 18.73
C ASP A 75 -3.92 4.93 17.48
N VAL A 76 -2.82 4.20 17.25
CA VAL A 76 -2.66 3.30 16.09
C VAL A 76 -3.25 1.92 16.38
N LEU A 77 -3.01 1.41 17.58
CA LEU A 77 -3.47 0.09 18.02
C LEU A 77 -4.95 0.09 18.43
N GLY A 78 -5.54 1.27 18.66
CA GLY A 78 -6.94 1.40 19.08
C GLY A 78 -7.17 0.96 20.54
N VAL A 79 -6.15 1.05 21.39
CA VAL A 79 -6.21 0.70 22.82
C VAL A 79 -6.25 1.97 23.68
N ALA A 80 -6.76 1.86 24.91
CA ALA A 80 -6.92 3.01 25.80
C ALA A 80 -5.58 3.60 26.27
N GLU A 81 -4.63 2.75 26.65
CA GLU A 81 -3.29 3.15 27.12
C GLU A 81 -2.23 2.15 26.65
N VAL A 82 -0.99 2.62 26.50
CA VAL A 82 0.20 1.82 26.17
C VAL A 82 1.32 2.22 27.11
N GLY A 83 1.89 1.26 27.83
CA GLY A 83 3.07 1.41 28.69
C GLY A 83 4.38 1.42 27.90
N VAL A 84 5.48 1.86 28.52
CA VAL A 84 6.75 2.03 27.80
C VAL A 84 7.36 0.73 27.30
N ASP A 85 7.16 -0.36 28.04
CA ASP A 85 7.68 -1.68 27.69
C ASP A 85 6.60 -2.60 27.08
N ASP A 86 5.42 -2.05 26.75
CA ASP A 86 4.42 -2.79 25.99
C ASP A 86 4.89 -2.97 24.54
N ASN A 87 4.86 -4.21 24.07
CA ASN A 87 5.26 -4.56 22.72
C ASN A 87 4.10 -4.30 21.74
N PHE A 88 4.39 -3.57 20.67
CA PHE A 88 3.47 -3.18 19.60
C PHE A 88 2.71 -4.36 18.99
N PHE A 89 3.40 -5.47 18.72
CA PHE A 89 2.82 -6.65 18.07
C PHE A 89 1.99 -7.47 19.07
N HIS A 90 2.39 -7.52 20.34
CA HIS A 90 1.57 -8.15 21.38
C HIS A 90 0.23 -7.44 21.58
N LEU A 91 0.14 -6.15 21.25
CA LEU A 91 -1.10 -5.38 21.32
C LEU A 91 -1.95 -5.46 20.02
N GLY A 92 -1.64 -6.36 19.10
CA GLY A 92 -2.37 -6.53 17.83
C GLY A 92 -1.81 -5.71 16.66
N GLY A 93 -0.62 -5.13 16.83
CA GLY A 93 0.11 -4.46 15.76
C GLY A 93 0.49 -5.42 14.62
N HIS A 94 0.42 -4.93 13.38
CA HIS A 94 0.88 -5.65 12.18
C HIS A 94 1.57 -4.68 11.22
N SER A 95 2.13 -5.17 10.10
CA SER A 95 2.98 -4.37 9.19
C SER A 95 2.32 -3.07 8.70
N LEU A 96 1.00 -3.08 8.44
CA LEU A 96 0.26 -1.88 8.05
C LEU A 96 0.20 -0.85 9.20
N LEU A 97 -0.09 -1.30 10.42
CA LEU A 97 -0.10 -0.43 11.60
C LEU A 97 1.30 0.09 11.91
N ALA A 98 2.36 -0.70 11.68
CA ALA A 98 3.74 -0.25 11.84
C ALA A 98 4.10 0.88 10.85
N VAL A 99 3.62 0.81 9.60
CA VAL A 99 3.75 1.90 8.61
C VAL A 99 2.95 3.14 9.05
N GLN A 100 1.73 2.96 9.57
CA GLN A 100 0.93 4.06 10.09
C GLN A 100 1.59 4.74 11.29
N LEU A 101 2.11 3.95 12.24
CA LEU A 101 2.86 4.43 13.40
C LEU A 101 4.09 5.23 12.95
N SER A 102 4.86 4.70 12.01
CA SER A 102 6.02 5.37 11.40
C SER A 102 5.64 6.74 10.81
N SER A 103 4.55 6.78 10.05
CA SER A 103 4.02 8.03 9.46
C SER A 103 3.59 9.04 10.53
N ARG A 104 2.92 8.59 11.60
CA ARG A 104 2.47 9.47 12.69
C ARG A 104 3.63 9.97 13.56
N VAL A 105 4.63 9.12 13.84
CA VAL A 105 5.87 9.52 14.52
C VAL A 105 6.56 10.60 13.71
N ARG A 106 6.69 10.44 12.40
CA ARG A 106 7.23 11.47 11.51
C ARG A 106 6.43 12.76 11.56
N ALA A 107 5.10 12.68 11.46
CA ALA A 107 4.24 13.86 11.45
C ALA A 107 4.29 14.64 12.78
N ARG A 108 4.35 13.94 13.92
CA ARG A 108 4.22 14.56 15.25
C ARG A 108 5.54 14.92 15.90
N LEU A 109 6.59 14.14 15.63
CA LEU A 109 7.90 14.26 16.27
C LEU A 109 9.02 14.64 15.29
N GLY A 110 8.76 14.65 13.98
CA GLY A 110 9.77 14.96 12.96
C GLY A 110 10.79 13.84 12.72
N PHE A 111 10.70 12.72 13.44
CA PHE A 111 11.60 11.58 13.25
C PHE A 111 11.11 10.67 12.15
N ASP A 112 12.01 10.33 11.22
CA ASP A 112 11.71 9.32 10.22
C ASP A 112 12.09 7.92 10.74
N VAL A 113 11.07 7.19 11.17
CA VAL A 113 11.18 5.80 11.61
C VAL A 113 10.81 4.90 10.44
N PRO A 114 11.73 4.13 9.84
CA PRO A 114 11.33 3.13 8.87
C PRO A 114 10.47 2.07 9.57
N ALA A 115 9.48 1.48 8.87
CA ALA A 115 8.62 0.47 9.50
C ALA A 115 9.43 -0.70 10.09
N SER A 116 10.56 -1.07 9.48
CA SER A 116 11.50 -2.07 10.01
C SER A 116 12.01 -1.74 11.41
N ALA A 117 12.19 -0.45 11.75
CA ALA A 117 12.61 -0.05 13.09
C ALA A 117 11.56 -0.36 14.16
N VAL A 118 10.27 -0.44 13.81
CA VAL A 118 9.22 -0.89 14.74
C VAL A 118 9.36 -2.39 14.98
N PHE A 119 9.83 -3.17 14.01
CA PHE A 119 10.14 -4.60 14.20
C PHE A 119 11.40 -4.79 15.04
N ASP A 120 12.46 -4.00 14.77
CA ASP A 120 13.72 -4.08 15.51
C ASP A 120 13.61 -3.54 16.94
N SER A 121 12.64 -2.65 17.19
CA SER A 121 12.44 -1.96 18.47
C SER A 121 10.93 -1.84 18.76
N PRO A 122 10.28 -2.97 19.14
CA PRO A 122 8.82 -3.06 19.19
C PRO A 122 8.17 -2.41 20.42
N THR A 123 8.96 -1.91 21.37
CA THR A 123 8.44 -1.19 22.55
C THR A 123 8.66 0.32 22.42
N VAL A 124 7.86 1.10 23.15
CA VAL A 124 8.02 2.56 23.21
C VAL A 124 9.40 2.94 23.77
N SER A 125 9.89 2.21 24.77
CA SER A 125 11.22 2.41 25.35
C SER A 125 12.34 2.20 24.34
N ALA A 126 12.36 1.06 23.64
CA ALA A 126 13.38 0.74 22.65
C ALA A 126 13.32 1.70 21.45
N LEU A 127 12.11 2.03 20.97
CA LEU A 127 11.95 2.98 19.88
C LEU A 127 12.35 4.40 20.32
N GLY A 128 12.04 4.79 21.55
CA GLY A 128 12.44 6.08 22.13
C GLY A 128 13.95 6.24 22.24
N GLU A 129 14.67 5.20 22.68
CA GLU A 129 16.14 5.19 22.74
C GLU A 129 16.77 5.31 21.35
N ARG A 130 16.21 4.58 20.38
CA ARG A 130 16.63 4.64 18.98
C ARG A 130 16.41 6.03 18.37
N LEU A 131 15.29 6.68 18.72
CA LEU A 131 14.99 8.03 18.27
C LEU A 131 15.88 9.08 18.95
N ALA A 132 16.19 8.92 20.23
CA ALA A 132 17.09 9.81 20.97
C ALA A 132 18.54 9.78 20.45
N THR A 133 18.94 8.69 19.78
CA THR A 133 20.27 8.52 19.16
C THR A 133 20.28 8.86 17.66
N THR A 134 19.12 9.08 17.06
CA THR A 134 19.00 9.45 15.64
C THR A 134 18.95 10.98 15.53
N ASP A 135 19.90 11.56 14.79
CA ASP A 135 19.91 12.99 14.52
C ASP A 135 18.58 13.41 13.86
N ALA A 136 17.87 14.34 14.48
CA ALA A 136 16.48 14.71 14.19
C ALA A 136 16.29 15.44 12.84
N ALA A 137 17.27 15.39 11.95
CA ALA A 137 17.29 16.10 10.67
C ALA A 137 17.01 15.17 9.49
N HIS A 138 15.85 14.52 9.48
CA HIS A 138 15.33 13.91 8.26
C HIS A 138 14.29 14.87 7.67
N ALA A 139 14.60 15.51 6.54
CA ALA A 139 13.73 16.49 5.90
C ALA A 139 12.32 15.90 5.70
N ALA A 140 11.30 16.52 6.30
CA ALA A 140 9.92 16.09 6.15
C ALA A 140 9.47 16.25 4.69
N LEU A 141 8.66 15.29 4.21
CA LEU A 141 7.99 15.43 2.92
C LEU A 141 6.98 16.58 3.02
N THR A 142 7.27 17.67 2.32
CA THR A 142 6.49 18.91 2.31
C THR A 142 6.36 19.40 0.87
N ARG A 143 5.40 20.29 0.60
CA ARG A 143 5.27 20.92 -0.72
C ARG A 143 6.50 21.79 -0.96
N ARG A 144 7.05 21.75 -2.18
CA ARG A 144 8.32 22.42 -2.49
C ARG A 144 8.21 23.29 -3.74
N ASP A 145 9.14 24.23 -3.87
CA ASP A 145 9.36 24.93 -5.13
C ASP A 145 9.96 23.94 -6.13
N ARG A 146 9.23 23.70 -7.22
CA ARG A 146 9.61 22.68 -8.20
C ARG A 146 10.50 23.31 -9.29
N PRO A 147 11.60 22.64 -9.68
CA PRO A 147 12.37 23.06 -10.84
C PRO A 147 11.50 22.96 -12.11
N ALA A 148 11.93 23.66 -13.17
CA ALA A 148 11.27 23.56 -14.48
C ALA A 148 11.28 22.12 -15.02
N GLU A 149 12.32 21.36 -14.68
CA GLU A 149 12.46 19.95 -15.05
C GLU A 149 12.37 19.08 -13.80
N ILE A 150 11.23 18.40 -13.66
CA ILE A 150 11.00 17.48 -12.55
C ILE A 150 11.48 16.10 -13.02
N PRO A 151 12.47 15.49 -12.35
CA PRO A 151 12.94 14.17 -12.75
C PRO A 151 11.91 13.09 -12.36
N LEU A 152 12.08 11.85 -12.84
CA LEU A 152 11.25 10.71 -12.43
C LEU A 152 11.68 10.17 -11.05
N SER A 153 10.74 9.60 -10.29
CA SER A 153 11.07 8.78 -9.12
C SER A 153 11.80 7.50 -9.57
N TYR A 154 12.53 6.84 -8.67
CA TYR A 154 13.24 5.60 -9.05
C TYR A 154 12.28 4.51 -9.57
N ALA A 155 11.07 4.43 -9.00
CA ALA A 155 10.03 3.51 -9.47
C ALA A 155 9.50 3.89 -10.85
N GLN A 156 9.26 5.20 -11.10
CA GLN A 156 8.85 5.69 -12.41
C GLN A 156 9.93 5.46 -13.47
N THR A 157 11.21 5.65 -13.15
CA THR A 157 12.33 5.41 -14.08
C THR A 157 12.32 3.97 -14.60
N ARG A 158 12.13 2.97 -13.73
CA ARG A 158 12.03 1.56 -14.13
C ARG A 158 10.87 1.34 -15.10
N LEU A 159 9.69 1.84 -14.75
CA LEU A 159 8.47 1.64 -15.56
C LEU A 159 8.57 2.36 -16.91
N TRP A 160 9.12 3.56 -16.93
CA TRP A 160 9.38 4.30 -18.17
C TRP A 160 10.36 3.53 -19.07
N PHE A 161 11.46 3.02 -18.51
CA PHE A 161 12.43 2.22 -19.27
C PHE A 161 11.78 0.99 -19.90
N LEU A 162 11.01 0.21 -19.13
CA LEU A 162 10.29 -0.96 -19.64
C LEU A 162 9.29 -0.57 -20.74
N ASN A 163 8.57 0.52 -20.55
CA ASN A 163 7.63 1.04 -21.53
C ASN A 163 8.31 1.57 -22.81
N ARG A 164 9.59 1.94 -22.77
CA ARG A 164 10.37 2.26 -23.99
C ARG A 164 10.82 1.03 -24.76
N LEU A 165 10.91 -0.13 -24.12
CA LEU A 165 11.19 -1.40 -24.80
C LEU A 165 9.97 -1.88 -25.60
N ASP A 166 8.78 -1.75 -25.02
CA ASP A 166 7.52 -2.08 -25.68
C ASP A 166 6.36 -1.20 -25.18
N PRO A 167 6.06 -0.06 -25.85
CA PRO A 167 4.94 0.80 -25.47
C PRO A 167 3.56 0.17 -25.71
N ALA A 168 3.48 -0.87 -26.55
CA ALA A 168 2.22 -1.56 -26.86
C ALA A 168 1.85 -2.61 -25.81
N SER A 169 2.81 -3.00 -24.95
CA SER A 169 2.57 -3.99 -23.90
C SER A 169 1.61 -3.47 -22.83
N PRO A 170 0.56 -4.25 -22.47
CA PRO A 170 -0.33 -3.94 -21.36
C PRO A 170 0.16 -4.47 -20.01
N ALA A 171 1.38 -5.02 -19.91
CA ALA A 171 1.87 -5.71 -18.72
C ALA A 171 1.83 -4.86 -17.43
N TYR A 172 1.81 -3.53 -17.56
CA TYR A 172 1.73 -2.58 -16.45
C TYR A 172 0.43 -1.76 -16.45
N ASN A 173 -0.61 -2.24 -17.12
CA ASN A 173 -1.95 -1.68 -17.02
C ASN A 173 -2.64 -2.19 -15.74
N ILE A 174 -3.35 -1.29 -15.06
CA ILE A 174 -4.18 -1.57 -13.88
C ILE A 174 -5.63 -1.26 -14.28
N PRO A 175 -6.39 -2.23 -14.81
CA PRO A 175 -7.79 -2.05 -15.13
C PRO A 175 -8.65 -2.09 -13.85
N LEU A 176 -9.46 -1.06 -13.64
CA LEU A 176 -10.52 -1.00 -12.64
C LEU A 176 -11.85 -1.08 -13.38
N VAL A 177 -12.65 -2.09 -13.05
CA VAL A 177 -13.95 -2.35 -13.69
C VAL A 177 -15.04 -2.22 -12.63
N LEU A 178 -15.99 -1.31 -12.87
CA LEU A 178 -17.09 -0.99 -11.96
C LEU A 178 -18.42 -1.30 -12.67
N ASP A 179 -19.17 -2.28 -12.16
CA ASP A 179 -20.55 -2.55 -12.59
C ASP A 179 -21.50 -1.56 -11.88
N LEU A 180 -22.17 -0.72 -12.66
CA LEU A 180 -23.03 0.35 -12.22
C LEU A 180 -24.47 0.04 -12.63
N SER A 181 -25.34 -0.08 -11.63
CA SER A 181 -26.77 -0.28 -11.81
C SER A 181 -27.56 1.00 -11.55
N GLY A 182 -28.56 1.27 -12.39
CA GLY A 182 -29.41 2.45 -12.36
C GLY A 182 -29.06 3.51 -13.42
N SER A 183 -29.63 4.70 -13.26
CA SER A 183 -29.38 5.83 -14.16
C SER A 183 -27.98 6.39 -13.97
N LEU A 184 -27.26 6.58 -15.08
CA LEU A 184 -25.92 7.16 -15.10
C LEU A 184 -25.94 8.53 -15.80
N ASP A 185 -25.60 9.59 -15.07
CA ASP A 185 -25.42 10.92 -15.67
C ASP A 185 -24.00 11.03 -16.24
N LEU A 186 -23.90 10.83 -17.55
CA LEU A 186 -22.63 10.89 -18.27
C LEU A 186 -21.98 12.28 -18.24
N THR A 187 -22.76 13.35 -18.09
CA THR A 187 -22.22 14.71 -18.01
C THR A 187 -21.57 14.94 -16.65
N ALA A 188 -22.25 14.53 -15.57
CA ALA A 188 -21.70 14.57 -14.22
C ALA A 188 -20.47 13.67 -14.09
N LEU A 189 -20.47 12.48 -14.72
CA LEU A 189 -19.33 11.56 -14.70
C LEU A 189 -18.09 12.14 -15.42
N ARG A 190 -18.27 12.75 -16.60
CA ARG A 190 -17.16 13.44 -17.29
C ARG A 190 -16.59 14.59 -16.47
N ALA A 191 -17.46 15.38 -15.84
CA ALA A 191 -17.03 16.47 -14.97
C ALA A 191 -16.29 15.95 -13.73
N ALA A 192 -16.77 14.86 -13.13
CA ALA A 192 -16.12 14.22 -12.00
C ALA A 192 -14.73 13.67 -12.33
N LEU A 193 -14.56 13.04 -13.50
CA LEU A 193 -13.25 12.62 -13.99
C LEU A 193 -12.29 13.81 -14.17
N ALA A 194 -12.78 14.91 -14.73
CA ALA A 194 -11.98 16.13 -14.86
C ALA A 194 -11.57 16.69 -13.48
N ASP A 195 -12.44 16.64 -12.48
CA ASP A 195 -12.13 17.08 -11.12
C ASP A 195 -11.06 16.21 -10.44
N VAL A 196 -11.15 14.89 -10.61
CA VAL A 196 -10.18 13.93 -10.06
C VAL A 196 -8.82 14.10 -10.72
N VAL A 197 -8.78 14.25 -12.04
CA VAL A 197 -7.52 14.51 -12.77
C VAL A 197 -6.96 15.90 -12.44
N GLY A 198 -7.82 16.89 -12.22
CA GLY A 198 -7.40 18.20 -11.72
C GLY A 198 -6.78 18.13 -10.31
N ARG A 199 -7.33 17.29 -9.44
CA ARG A 199 -6.87 17.08 -8.06
C ARG A 199 -5.56 16.29 -7.98
N HIS A 200 -5.38 15.24 -8.77
CA HIS A 200 -4.23 14.34 -8.73
C HIS A 200 -3.31 14.57 -9.91
N GLU A 201 -2.25 15.36 -9.72
CA GLU A 201 -1.35 15.75 -10.81
C GLU A 201 -0.77 14.56 -11.59
N VAL A 202 -0.50 13.45 -10.90
CA VAL A 202 0.07 12.24 -11.49
C VAL A 202 -0.79 11.67 -12.63
N LEU A 203 -2.11 11.88 -12.61
CA LEU A 203 -3.03 11.43 -13.66
C LEU A 203 -2.93 12.28 -14.93
N ARG A 204 -2.43 13.52 -14.81
CA ARG A 204 -2.18 14.47 -15.91
C ARG A 204 -0.70 14.67 -16.20
N THR A 205 0.15 13.75 -15.75
CA THR A 205 1.59 13.77 -16.03
C THR A 205 1.90 12.86 -17.21
N ILE A 206 2.67 13.40 -18.16
CA ILE A 206 3.34 12.63 -19.22
C ILE A 206 4.86 12.65 -19.00
N TYR A 207 5.58 11.74 -19.64
CA TYR A 207 7.00 11.46 -19.39
C TYR A 207 7.86 11.56 -20.65
N PRO A 208 7.94 12.74 -21.29
CA PRO A 208 8.72 12.94 -22.50
C PRO A 208 10.22 12.86 -22.20
N GLU A 209 10.97 12.39 -23.19
CA GLU A 209 12.42 12.51 -23.24
C GLU A 209 12.79 13.68 -24.14
N VAL A 210 13.55 14.63 -23.61
CA VAL A 210 14.05 15.78 -24.36
C VAL A 210 15.56 15.83 -24.18
N GLU A 211 16.29 15.81 -25.29
CA GLU A 211 17.77 15.84 -25.29
C GLU A 211 18.42 14.73 -24.45
N GLY A 212 17.80 13.54 -24.42
CA GLY A 212 18.30 12.39 -23.65
C GLY A 212 17.92 12.39 -22.17
N VAL A 213 17.11 13.37 -21.73
CA VAL A 213 16.67 13.50 -20.33
C VAL A 213 15.17 13.29 -20.25
N VAL A 214 14.78 12.25 -19.51
CA VAL A 214 13.36 11.99 -19.18
C VAL A 214 12.92 12.85 -18.01
N ARG A 215 11.73 13.45 -18.12
CA ARG A 215 11.16 14.32 -17.09
C ARG A 215 9.66 14.10 -16.92
N GLN A 216 9.15 14.42 -15.74
CA GLN A 216 7.72 14.55 -15.49
C GLN A 216 7.26 15.90 -16.05
N LEU A 217 6.31 15.85 -16.98
CA LEU A 217 5.61 17.02 -17.50
C LEU A 217 4.15 16.97 -17.05
N VAL A 218 3.84 17.76 -16.03
CA VAL A 218 2.48 17.91 -15.49
C VAL A 218 1.69 18.84 -16.41
N LEU A 219 0.69 18.31 -17.12
CA LEU A 219 -0.14 19.08 -18.05
C LEU A 219 -1.19 19.92 -17.32
N PRO A 220 -1.60 21.09 -17.84
CA PRO A 220 -2.74 21.83 -17.31
C PRO A 220 -4.01 20.97 -17.23
N ALA A 221 -4.77 21.07 -16.14
CA ALA A 221 -5.92 20.20 -15.88
C ALA A 221 -7.01 20.28 -16.98
N ASP A 222 -7.21 21.46 -17.56
CA ASP A 222 -8.15 21.71 -18.66
C ASP A 222 -7.72 21.08 -19.99
N GLN A 223 -6.43 20.74 -20.13
CA GLN A 223 -5.86 20.10 -21.32
C GLN A 223 -5.71 18.57 -21.17
N ALA A 224 -5.95 18.03 -19.97
CA ALA A 224 -5.68 16.64 -19.62
C ALA A 224 -6.93 15.85 -19.22
N VAL A 225 -8.12 16.25 -19.68
CA VAL A 225 -9.36 15.52 -19.37
C VAL A 225 -9.41 14.24 -20.19
N PRO A 226 -9.46 13.04 -19.55
CA PRO A 226 -9.50 11.79 -20.28
C PRO A 226 -10.81 11.66 -21.05
N PRO A 227 -10.79 11.17 -22.29
CA PRO A 227 -12.00 10.90 -23.04
C PRO A 227 -12.79 9.77 -22.34
N LEU A 228 -14.12 9.91 -22.33
CA LEU A 228 -15.05 8.90 -21.82
C LEU A 228 -15.96 8.41 -22.96
N PRO A 229 -15.45 7.63 -23.93
CA PRO A 229 -16.30 6.96 -24.92
C PRO A 229 -17.42 6.15 -24.26
N VAL A 230 -18.62 6.24 -24.82
CA VAL A 230 -19.79 5.46 -24.40
C VAL A 230 -20.15 4.52 -25.52
N VAL A 231 -20.05 3.23 -25.27
CA VAL A 231 -20.20 2.18 -26.28
C VAL A 231 -21.35 1.28 -25.87
N ALA A 232 -22.35 1.14 -26.75
CA ALA A 232 -23.39 0.13 -26.56
C ALA A 232 -22.81 -1.24 -26.95
N VAL A 233 -22.95 -2.22 -26.07
CA VAL A 233 -22.39 -3.57 -26.27
C VAL A 233 -23.44 -4.58 -25.82
N GLU A 234 -23.61 -5.65 -26.60
CA GLU A 234 -24.48 -6.76 -26.19
C GLU A 234 -23.91 -7.44 -24.92
N PRO A 235 -24.74 -7.92 -23.98
CA PRO A 235 -24.25 -8.55 -22.75
C PRO A 235 -23.25 -9.70 -22.98
N ALA A 236 -23.36 -10.41 -24.10
CA ALA A 236 -22.48 -11.51 -24.47
C ALA A 236 -21.07 -11.05 -24.93
N ASP A 237 -20.94 -9.81 -25.40
CA ASP A 237 -19.68 -9.24 -25.91
C ASP A 237 -18.98 -8.33 -24.89
N LEU A 238 -19.62 -8.10 -23.74
CA LEU A 238 -19.13 -7.17 -22.70
C LEU A 238 -17.73 -7.53 -22.22
N ASP A 239 -17.48 -8.81 -21.90
CA ASP A 239 -16.19 -9.25 -21.38
C ASP A 239 -15.06 -9.00 -22.38
N GLU A 240 -15.26 -9.34 -23.67
CA GLU A 240 -14.28 -9.07 -24.73
C GLU A 240 -14.08 -7.56 -24.92
N ALA A 241 -15.13 -6.75 -24.84
CA ALA A 241 -15.03 -5.30 -24.94
C ALA A 241 -14.22 -4.69 -23.79
N VAL A 242 -14.43 -5.17 -22.56
CA VAL A 242 -13.65 -4.76 -21.38
C VAL A 242 -12.19 -5.21 -21.52
N TRP A 243 -11.95 -6.45 -21.93
CA TRP A 243 -10.60 -6.96 -22.19
C TRP A 243 -9.87 -6.19 -23.30
N ALA A 244 -10.55 -5.86 -24.38
CA ALA A 244 -10.00 -5.06 -25.47
C ALA A 244 -9.60 -3.65 -24.99
N ALA A 245 -10.42 -3.02 -24.15
CA ALA A 245 -10.07 -1.72 -23.57
C ALA A 245 -8.88 -1.79 -22.60
N ALA A 246 -8.72 -2.90 -21.87
CA ALA A 246 -7.67 -3.08 -20.87
C ALA A 246 -6.30 -3.44 -21.47
N ARG A 247 -6.27 -4.05 -22.66
CA ARG A 247 -5.03 -4.61 -23.26
C ARG A 247 -4.24 -3.67 -24.15
N ASP A 248 -4.74 -2.47 -24.42
CA ASP A 248 -3.99 -1.49 -25.21
C ASP A 248 -2.90 -0.84 -24.36
N GLY A 249 -1.64 -0.91 -24.83
CA GLY A 249 -0.51 -0.25 -24.17
C GLY A 249 -0.58 1.28 -24.18
N PHE A 250 0.28 1.93 -23.39
CA PHE A 250 0.38 3.38 -23.26
C PHE A 250 1.71 3.88 -23.81
N ASP A 251 1.70 4.91 -24.67
CA ASP A 251 2.93 5.65 -24.94
C ASP A 251 3.10 6.73 -23.86
N LEU A 252 3.87 6.43 -22.82
CA LEU A 252 4.06 7.33 -21.68
C LEU A 252 4.70 8.69 -22.03
N THR A 253 5.24 8.87 -23.24
CA THR A 253 5.78 10.16 -23.66
C THR A 253 4.72 11.14 -24.11
N THR A 254 3.53 10.67 -24.48
CA THR A 254 2.44 11.48 -25.05
C THR A 254 1.09 11.22 -24.41
N ASP A 255 0.84 10.00 -23.96
CA ASP A 255 -0.44 9.56 -23.44
C ASP A 255 -0.59 9.90 -21.96
N LEU A 256 -1.79 10.35 -21.58
CA LEU A 256 -2.19 10.38 -20.19
C LEU A 256 -2.15 8.95 -19.64
N SER A 257 -1.69 8.79 -18.40
CA SER A 257 -1.61 7.47 -17.75
C SER A 257 -2.97 6.92 -17.32
N LEU A 258 -4.08 7.50 -17.77
CA LEU A 258 -5.45 7.08 -17.49
C LEU A 258 -6.30 7.13 -18.75
N ARG A 259 -6.94 6.01 -19.09
CA ARG A 259 -7.99 5.92 -20.12
C ARG A 259 -9.30 5.44 -19.50
N THR A 260 -10.43 5.83 -20.09
CA THR A 260 -11.75 5.55 -19.51
C THR A 260 -12.75 5.12 -20.58
N TRP A 261 -13.70 4.27 -20.22
CA TRP A 261 -14.81 3.83 -21.08
C TRP A 261 -16.07 3.63 -20.25
N VAL A 262 -17.24 3.86 -20.86
CA VAL A 262 -18.52 3.35 -20.35
C VAL A 262 -19.08 2.38 -21.39
N PHE A 263 -19.19 1.11 -21.01
CA PHE A 263 -19.95 0.13 -21.77
C PHE A 263 -21.37 0.10 -21.26
N ARG A 264 -22.35 0.16 -22.17
CA ARG A 264 -23.77 0.14 -21.82
C ARG A 264 -24.40 -1.12 -22.40
N THR A 265 -24.87 -2.01 -21.54
CA THR A 265 -25.55 -3.24 -21.95
C THR A 265 -27.06 -3.08 -22.07
N ASP A 266 -27.65 -2.19 -21.26
CA ASP A 266 -29.06 -1.81 -21.35
C ASP A 266 -29.27 -0.38 -20.79
N ALA A 267 -30.51 0.04 -20.55
CA ALA A 267 -30.81 1.40 -20.09
C ALA A 267 -30.36 1.69 -18.65
N GLU A 268 -30.23 0.67 -17.81
CA GLU A 268 -29.92 0.79 -16.38
C GLU A 268 -28.61 0.09 -15.99
N ARG A 269 -27.96 -0.64 -16.90
CA ARG A 269 -26.71 -1.33 -16.62
C ARG A 269 -25.56 -0.77 -17.44
N HIS A 270 -24.56 -0.27 -16.72
CA HIS A 270 -23.38 0.37 -17.26
C HIS A 270 -22.13 -0.24 -16.62
N VAL A 271 -21.06 -0.41 -17.38
CA VAL A 271 -19.76 -0.80 -16.86
C VAL A 271 -18.79 0.33 -17.12
N LEU A 272 -18.32 0.96 -16.05
CA LEU A 272 -17.26 1.96 -16.11
C LEU A 272 -15.91 1.25 -16.00
N VAL A 273 -15.08 1.42 -17.02
CA VAL A 273 -13.70 0.92 -17.05
C VAL A 273 -12.75 2.09 -16.95
N LEU A 274 -11.84 2.03 -15.99
CA LEU A 274 -10.71 2.95 -15.84
C LEU A 274 -9.43 2.14 -15.99
N VAL A 275 -8.61 2.43 -16.99
CA VAL A 275 -7.31 1.76 -17.17
C VAL A 275 -6.22 2.74 -16.81
N LEU A 276 -5.54 2.48 -15.70
CA LEU A 276 -4.43 3.29 -15.18
C LEU A 276 -3.11 2.59 -15.52
N HIS A 277 -2.11 3.31 -16.02
CA HIS A 277 -0.77 2.75 -16.11
C HIS A 277 -0.07 2.79 -14.74
N HIS A 278 0.65 1.72 -14.38
CA HIS A 278 1.29 1.56 -13.06
C HIS A 278 2.32 2.67 -12.71
N ILE A 279 2.76 3.45 -13.70
CA ILE A 279 3.63 4.62 -13.49
C ILE A 279 2.93 5.74 -12.70
N ALA A 280 1.60 5.81 -12.78
CA ALA A 280 0.79 6.85 -12.16
C ALA A 280 0.01 6.39 -10.92
N GLY A 281 0.03 5.09 -10.60
CA GLY A 281 -0.56 4.57 -9.38
C GLY A 281 -0.27 3.10 -9.15
N ASP A 282 -0.59 2.66 -7.95
CA ASP A 282 -0.40 1.30 -7.45
C ASP A 282 -1.67 0.79 -6.77
N GLY A 283 -1.61 -0.40 -6.16
CA GLY A 283 -2.75 -0.97 -5.43
C GLY A 283 -3.27 -0.09 -4.30
N TRP A 284 -2.43 0.76 -3.69
CA TRP A 284 -2.88 1.71 -2.66
C TRP A 284 -3.63 2.89 -3.27
N SER A 285 -3.21 3.30 -4.47
CA SER A 285 -3.78 4.44 -5.20
C SER A 285 -5.19 4.17 -5.72
N VAL A 286 -5.58 2.89 -5.88
CA VAL A 286 -6.91 2.48 -6.34
C VAL A 286 -8.03 3.03 -5.46
N ARG A 287 -7.90 2.89 -4.13
CA ARG A 287 -8.97 3.29 -3.21
C ARG A 287 -9.20 4.82 -3.18
N PRO A 288 -8.17 5.67 -3.01
CA PRO A 288 -8.32 7.12 -3.11
C PRO A 288 -8.89 7.57 -4.46
N LEU A 289 -8.48 6.95 -5.57
CA LEU A 289 -9.00 7.24 -6.90
C LEU A 289 -10.51 7.01 -6.98
N THR A 290 -10.99 5.85 -6.52
CA THR A 290 -12.42 5.52 -6.55
C THR A 290 -13.25 6.36 -5.57
N ASP A 291 -12.70 6.64 -4.37
CA ASP A 291 -13.39 7.46 -3.36
C ASP A 291 -13.55 8.91 -3.82
N ASP A 292 -12.50 9.49 -4.42
CA ASP A 292 -12.54 10.85 -4.96
C ASP A 292 -13.45 10.93 -6.18
N LEU A 293 -13.48 9.91 -7.05
CA LEU A 293 -14.40 9.85 -8.18
C LEU A 293 -15.86 9.79 -7.73
N ALA A 294 -16.19 8.94 -6.76
CA ALA A 294 -17.53 8.86 -6.19
C ALA A 294 -17.96 10.20 -5.56
N THR A 295 -17.06 10.82 -4.80
CA THR A 295 -17.29 12.14 -4.16
C THR A 295 -17.52 13.24 -5.20
N ALA A 296 -16.67 13.29 -6.23
CA ALA A 296 -16.81 14.26 -7.32
C ALA A 296 -18.10 14.06 -8.11
N TYR A 297 -18.46 12.82 -8.41
CA TYR A 297 -19.70 12.48 -9.11
C TYR A 297 -20.93 12.91 -8.32
N ALA A 298 -20.98 12.62 -7.02
CA ALA A 298 -22.07 13.06 -6.14
C ALA A 298 -22.20 14.60 -6.09
N ALA A 299 -21.08 15.32 -6.02
CA ALA A 299 -21.09 16.79 -6.05
C ALA A 299 -21.61 17.33 -7.39
N ARG A 300 -21.18 16.74 -8.51
CA ARG A 300 -21.60 17.15 -9.85
C ARG A 300 -23.08 16.86 -10.14
N LEU A 301 -23.61 15.75 -9.62
CA LEU A 301 -25.06 15.49 -9.64
C LEU A 301 -25.86 16.55 -8.89
N ALA A 302 -25.31 17.10 -7.80
CA ALA A 302 -25.91 18.22 -7.07
C ALA A 302 -25.69 19.59 -7.74
N GLY A 303 -25.06 19.64 -8.92
CA GLY A 303 -24.80 20.87 -9.68
C GLY A 303 -23.69 21.73 -9.10
N ILE A 304 -22.85 21.20 -8.21
CA ILE A 304 -21.74 21.92 -7.57
C ILE A 304 -20.39 21.25 -7.90
N GLY A 305 -19.29 21.99 -7.73
CA GLY A 305 -17.95 21.40 -7.75
C GLY A 305 -17.64 20.67 -6.44
N PRO A 306 -16.79 19.63 -6.46
CA PRO A 306 -16.38 18.96 -5.24
C PRO A 306 -15.60 19.91 -4.32
N GLN A 307 -15.83 19.75 -3.01
CA GLN A 307 -15.15 20.52 -1.99
C GLN A 307 -13.92 19.75 -1.49
N TRP A 308 -12.76 20.13 -2.02
CA TRP A 308 -11.51 19.47 -1.70
C TRP A 308 -10.76 20.13 -0.55
N THR A 309 -10.29 19.31 0.39
CA THR A 309 -9.10 19.67 1.16
C THR A 309 -7.89 19.57 0.21
N GLN A 310 -7.11 20.64 0.11
CA GLN A 310 -5.91 20.65 -0.72
C GLN A 310 -4.95 19.54 -0.26
N LEU A 311 -4.38 18.80 -1.21
CA LEU A 311 -3.37 17.81 -0.90
C LEU A 311 -2.14 18.53 -0.30
N PRO A 312 -1.55 18.01 0.78
CA PRO A 312 -0.41 18.64 1.43
C PRO A 312 0.86 18.56 0.57
N VAL A 313 0.93 17.57 -0.34
CA VAL A 313 2.02 17.32 -1.29
C VAL A 313 1.46 16.61 -2.52
N ASP A 314 2.14 16.72 -3.66
CA ASP A 314 1.91 15.90 -4.86
C ASP A 314 3.07 14.91 -5.08
N TYR A 315 2.89 14.00 -6.03
CA TYR A 315 3.89 12.97 -6.36
C TYR A 315 5.23 13.58 -6.85
N ALA A 316 5.18 14.74 -7.51
CA ALA A 316 6.38 15.48 -7.89
C ALA A 316 7.20 15.91 -6.65
N ASP A 317 6.54 16.32 -5.57
CA ASP A 317 7.20 16.69 -4.32
C ASP A 317 7.85 15.46 -3.67
N TYR A 318 7.15 14.31 -3.68
CA TYR A 318 7.71 13.03 -3.24
C TYR A 318 8.96 12.66 -4.04
N THR A 319 8.94 12.86 -5.36
CA THR A 319 10.06 12.53 -6.24
C THR A 319 11.31 13.35 -5.90
N LEU A 320 11.14 14.67 -5.74
CA LEU A 320 12.23 15.57 -5.37
C LEU A 320 12.76 15.24 -3.96
N TRP A 321 11.86 15.01 -3.01
CA TRP A 321 12.20 14.58 -1.65
C TRP A 321 12.98 13.26 -1.63
N GLN A 322 12.53 12.25 -2.40
CA GLN A 322 13.19 10.94 -2.46
C GLN A 322 14.62 11.08 -2.99
N ARG A 323 14.81 11.87 -4.05
CA ARG A 323 16.13 12.08 -4.66
C ARG A 323 17.08 12.81 -3.72
N GLU A 324 16.65 13.90 -3.11
CA GLU A 324 17.48 14.62 -2.13
C GLU A 324 17.84 13.72 -0.95
N ARG A 325 16.87 12.98 -0.42
CA ARG A 325 17.06 12.10 0.73
C ARG A 325 18.05 10.97 0.44
N LEU A 326 17.92 10.34 -0.73
CA LEU A 326 18.81 9.25 -1.11
C LEU A 326 20.21 9.77 -1.46
N GLY A 327 20.31 11.02 -1.89
CA GLY A 327 21.56 11.66 -2.27
C GLY A 327 22.09 11.14 -3.60
N ASP A 328 23.35 11.44 -3.87
CA ASP A 328 24.03 11.10 -5.12
C ASP A 328 24.67 9.71 -5.03
N GLU A 329 24.56 8.94 -6.11
CA GLU A 329 25.24 7.65 -6.30
C GLU A 329 26.77 7.79 -6.28
N THR A 330 27.29 8.91 -6.77
CA THR A 330 28.73 9.19 -6.83
C THR A 330 29.32 9.56 -5.47
N ASP A 331 28.50 9.96 -4.51
CA ASP A 331 28.91 10.16 -3.12
C ASP A 331 28.91 8.82 -2.38
N PRO A 332 30.08 8.28 -1.98
CA PRO A 332 30.15 6.99 -1.28
C PRO A 332 29.48 7.02 0.09
N THR A 333 29.27 8.21 0.66
CA THR A 333 28.65 8.41 1.98
C THR A 333 27.14 8.57 1.92
N SER A 334 26.55 8.76 0.73
CA SER A 334 25.11 8.95 0.58
C SER A 334 24.30 7.72 1.02
N PRO A 335 23.05 7.90 1.50
CA PRO A 335 22.16 6.79 1.81
C PRO A 335 21.98 5.81 0.64
N LEU A 336 21.87 6.32 -0.60
CA LEU A 336 21.77 5.51 -1.81
C LEU A 336 22.96 4.57 -1.96
N SER A 337 24.18 5.12 -1.94
CA SER A 337 25.41 4.36 -2.13
C SER A 337 25.63 3.32 -1.04
N ARG A 338 25.22 3.60 0.21
CA ARG A 338 25.25 2.61 1.29
C ARG A 338 24.27 1.46 1.06
N GLN A 339 23.05 1.76 0.63
CA GLN A 339 22.03 0.74 0.34
C GLN A 339 22.42 -0.12 -0.87
N LEU A 340 22.98 0.49 -1.92
CA LEU A 340 23.49 -0.24 -3.09
C LEU A 340 24.57 -1.23 -2.69
N ARG A 341 25.60 -0.80 -1.93
CA ARG A 341 26.65 -1.73 -1.45
C ARG A 341 26.10 -2.88 -0.61
N HIS A 342 25.07 -2.64 0.19
CA HIS A 342 24.41 -3.70 0.94
C HIS A 342 23.78 -4.73 -0.01
N TRP A 343 22.96 -4.29 -0.96
CA TRP A 343 22.32 -5.20 -1.93
C TRP A 343 23.32 -5.88 -2.85
N GLU A 344 24.35 -5.19 -3.32
CA GLU A 344 25.47 -5.78 -4.08
C GLU A 344 26.19 -6.87 -3.30
N SER A 345 26.27 -6.74 -1.97
CA SER A 345 26.86 -7.79 -1.11
C SER A 345 25.93 -8.97 -0.94
N ILE A 346 24.62 -8.75 -0.76
CA ILE A 346 23.61 -9.81 -0.56
C ILE A 346 23.39 -10.59 -1.86
N LEU A 347 23.35 -9.89 -2.98
CA LEU A 347 23.10 -10.45 -4.31
C LEU A 347 24.38 -10.91 -5.01
N ARG A 348 25.53 -10.81 -4.33
CA ARG A 348 26.81 -11.31 -4.85
C ARG A 348 26.72 -12.81 -5.02
N ASP A 349 27.17 -13.29 -6.16
CA ASP A 349 27.23 -14.72 -6.48
C ASP A 349 25.87 -15.43 -6.43
N LEU A 350 24.77 -14.69 -6.65
CA LEU A 350 23.45 -15.29 -6.79
C LEU A 350 23.51 -16.29 -7.96
N PRO A 351 23.12 -17.57 -7.75
CA PRO A 351 23.14 -18.54 -8.82
C PRO A 351 22.17 -18.13 -9.93
N ASP A 352 22.48 -18.53 -11.16
CA ASP A 352 21.53 -18.41 -12.26
C ASP A 352 20.19 -19.04 -11.84
N PRO A 353 19.06 -18.41 -12.20
CA PRO A 353 17.75 -18.92 -11.80
C PRO A 353 17.60 -20.37 -12.26
N SER A 354 17.45 -21.27 -11.28
CA SER A 354 17.08 -22.65 -11.58
C SER A 354 15.68 -22.62 -12.20
N GLY A 355 15.53 -23.14 -13.41
CA GLY A 355 14.23 -23.21 -14.07
C GLY A 355 13.20 -23.88 -13.18
N LEU A 356 12.04 -23.25 -13.02
CA LEU A 356 10.88 -23.93 -12.45
C LEU A 356 10.51 -25.11 -13.36
N PRO A 357 9.98 -26.23 -12.82
CA PRO A 357 9.43 -27.29 -13.66
C PRO A 357 8.28 -26.70 -14.46
N GLY A 358 8.52 -26.42 -15.74
CA GLY A 358 7.57 -25.79 -16.64
C GLY A 358 7.58 -26.47 -18.00
N ASP A 359 6.41 -26.51 -18.64
CA ASP A 359 6.21 -27.19 -19.93
C ASP A 359 6.76 -26.40 -21.12
N ARG A 360 7.25 -25.17 -20.90
CA ARG A 360 7.72 -24.25 -21.95
C ARG A 360 9.14 -23.78 -21.71
N SER A 361 9.88 -23.65 -22.82
CA SER A 361 11.20 -23.03 -22.85
C SER A 361 11.08 -21.53 -22.53
N LEU A 362 11.98 -21.01 -21.68
CA LEU A 362 12.09 -19.58 -21.32
C LEU A 362 12.67 -18.70 -22.46
N ALA A 363 12.55 -19.14 -23.72
CA ALA A 363 13.19 -18.48 -24.85
C ALA A 363 12.35 -17.27 -25.33
N GLY A 364 12.69 -16.10 -24.80
CA GLY A 364 12.13 -14.81 -25.20
C GLY A 364 11.00 -14.32 -24.28
N PRO A 365 10.69 -13.00 -24.31
CA PRO A 365 9.58 -12.45 -23.55
C PRO A 365 8.26 -12.95 -24.16
N ASP A 366 7.55 -13.79 -23.42
CA ASP A 366 6.16 -14.16 -23.66
C ASP A 366 5.35 -13.58 -22.50
N ASP A 367 4.64 -12.48 -22.77
CA ASP A 367 3.79 -11.82 -21.78
C ASP A 367 2.41 -12.52 -21.65
N SER A 368 2.21 -13.68 -22.32
CA SER A 368 0.99 -14.45 -22.15
C SER A 368 0.93 -15.11 -20.76
N GLY A 369 -0.09 -14.73 -20.00
CA GLY A 369 -0.36 -15.23 -18.67
C GLY A 369 -1.78 -15.76 -18.55
N ALA A 370 -1.98 -16.68 -17.61
CA ALA A 370 -3.30 -17.09 -17.16
C ALA A 370 -3.32 -17.07 -15.63
N THR A 371 -4.46 -16.69 -15.07
CA THR A 371 -4.69 -16.70 -13.63
C THR A 371 -5.44 -17.97 -13.26
N VAL A 372 -4.91 -18.72 -12.30
CA VAL A 372 -5.61 -19.83 -11.66
C VAL A 372 -5.97 -19.40 -10.25
N GLU A 373 -7.26 -19.23 -9.99
CA GLU A 373 -7.75 -18.88 -8.66
C GLU A 373 -7.81 -20.11 -7.77
N LEU A 374 -7.23 -20.00 -6.58
CA LEU A 374 -7.30 -21.01 -5.53
C LEU A 374 -8.05 -20.40 -4.35
N ASN A 375 -9.17 -20.99 -4.00
CA ASN A 375 -9.96 -20.59 -2.85
C ASN A 375 -9.55 -21.41 -1.62
N LEU A 376 -9.08 -20.72 -0.58
CA LEU A 376 -8.83 -21.33 0.73
C LEU A 376 -10.10 -21.19 1.56
N ASP A 377 -10.60 -22.31 2.10
CA ASP A 377 -11.77 -22.26 2.97
C ASP A 377 -11.48 -21.53 4.29
N GLY A 378 -12.56 -21.12 4.98
CA GLY A 378 -12.46 -20.35 6.22
C GLY A 378 -11.70 -21.09 7.31
N ASP A 379 -11.92 -22.40 7.44
CA ASP A 379 -11.27 -23.26 8.44
C ASP A 379 -9.75 -23.31 8.20
N LEU A 380 -9.31 -23.46 6.95
CA LEU A 380 -7.89 -23.47 6.56
C LEU A 380 -7.27 -22.09 6.73
N ARG A 381 -7.96 -21.01 6.36
CA ARG A 381 -7.49 -19.64 6.59
C ARG A 381 -7.27 -19.36 8.07
N GLU A 382 -8.20 -19.80 8.92
CA GLU A 382 -8.05 -19.69 10.37
C GLU A 382 -6.88 -20.52 10.87
N ARG A 383 -6.76 -21.79 10.45
CA ARG A 383 -5.62 -22.64 10.83
C ARG A 383 -4.27 -22.11 10.35
N LEU A 384 -4.21 -21.46 9.18
CA LEU A 384 -3.01 -20.79 8.68
C LEU A 384 -2.70 -19.53 9.49
N SER A 385 -3.73 -18.80 9.94
CA SER A 385 -3.57 -17.64 10.81
C SER A 385 -3.12 -18.06 12.20
N ASP A 386 -3.69 -19.15 12.73
CA ASP A 386 -3.30 -19.79 13.98
C ASP A 386 -1.85 -20.27 13.86
N LEU A 387 -1.47 -20.99 12.79
CA LEU A 387 -0.10 -21.47 12.56
C LEU A 387 0.92 -20.32 12.36
N ALA A 388 0.51 -19.23 11.72
CA ALA A 388 1.37 -18.06 11.55
C ALA A 388 1.42 -17.19 12.81
N GLY A 389 0.51 -17.41 13.78
CA GLY A 389 0.53 -16.83 15.11
C GLY A 389 1.01 -17.80 16.20
N ASP A 390 1.39 -19.02 15.79
CA ASP A 390 2.07 -20.09 16.55
C ASP A 390 3.55 -20.14 16.15
#